data_AF-A0A2T0RSZ1-F1
#
_entry.id   AF-A0A2T0RSZ1-F1
#
_cell.length_a   1.000
_cell.length_b   1.000
_cell.length_c   1.000
_cell.angle_alpha   90.00
_cell.angle_beta   90.00
_cell.angle_gamma   90.00
#
_symmetry.space_group_name_H-M   'P 1'
#
loop_
_entity.id
_entity.type
_entity.pdbx_description
1 polymer ?
#
loop_
_entity_poly.entity_id
_entity_poly.type
_entity_poly.pdbx_seq_one_letter_code
_entity_poly.pdbx_strand_id
1 'polypeptide(L)'
;MDDQTREELQDAQHIDPEAAAAAEAERRKSLPPAALRALEEAEARKAAADADGMPTELGGRIKGLEPVRYGDWEKKGLAIDF
;
A
#
# COMPACT_ATOMS: atom_id res chain seq x y z
N MET A 1 28.85 19.10 -9.30
CA MET A 1 28.03 17.97 -9.78
C MET A 1 27.34 17.29 -8.59
N ASP A 2 27.01 18.10 -7.56
CA ASP A 2 25.65 18.40 -7.12
C ASP A 2 24.85 17.30 -6.42
N ASP A 3 25.46 16.74 -5.37
CA ASP A 3 24.80 15.93 -4.34
C ASP A 3 23.59 16.65 -3.71
N GLN A 4 23.63 18.00 -3.63
CA GLN A 4 22.54 18.83 -3.11
C GLN A 4 21.25 18.73 -3.93
N THR A 5 21.34 18.48 -5.24
CA THR A 5 20.14 18.36 -6.08
C THR A 5 19.38 17.07 -5.83
N ARG A 6 20.03 16.03 -5.30
CA ARG A 6 19.40 14.73 -5.02
C ARG A 6 18.64 14.72 -3.70
N GLU A 7 19.15 15.42 -2.70
CA GLU A 7 18.54 15.54 -1.38
C GLU A 7 17.30 16.46 -1.42
N GLU A 8 17.37 17.58 -2.13
CA GLU A 8 16.21 18.46 -2.37
C GLU A 8 15.07 17.75 -3.16
N LEU A 9 15.42 16.83 -4.05
CA LEU A 9 14.46 16.00 -4.77
C LEU A 9 13.83 14.91 -3.88
N GLN A 10 14.49 14.48 -2.81
CA GLN A 10 13.94 13.53 -1.83
C GLN A 10 13.01 14.21 -0.83
N ASP A 11 13.33 15.44 -0.42
CA ASP A 11 12.45 16.25 0.43
C ASP A 11 11.14 16.61 -0.27
N ALA A 12 11.16 16.90 -1.58
CA ALA A 12 9.96 17.15 -2.37
C ALA A 12 9.03 15.91 -2.51
N GLN A 13 9.53 14.71 -2.23
CA GLN A 13 8.78 13.45 -2.28
C GLN A 13 8.29 13.00 -0.90
N HIS A 14 8.79 13.63 0.17
CA HIS A 14 8.35 13.36 1.53
C HIS A 14 7.06 14.12 1.81
N ILE A 15 5.92 13.45 1.58
CA ILE A 15 4.62 14.00 1.97
C ILE A 15 4.53 13.89 3.48
N ASP A 16 4.38 15.05 4.15
CA ASP A 16 4.16 15.10 5.59
C ASP A 16 2.91 14.27 5.94
N PRO A 17 3.04 13.25 6.82
CA PRO A 17 1.94 12.34 7.13
C PRO A 17 0.76 13.05 7.80
N GLU A 18 1.04 14.13 8.52
CA GLU A 18 0.02 15.00 9.14
C GLU A 18 -0.80 15.75 8.08
N ALA A 19 -0.14 16.27 7.05
CA ALA A 19 -0.82 16.94 5.93
C ALA A 19 -1.67 15.95 5.12
N ALA A 20 -1.17 14.73 4.90
CA ALA A 20 -1.92 13.67 4.26
C ALA A 20 -3.17 13.25 5.07
N ALA A 21 -3.05 13.14 6.40
CA ALA A 21 -4.16 12.84 7.29
C ALA A 21 -5.21 13.96 7.34
N ALA A 22 -4.78 15.22 7.30
CA ALA A 22 -5.70 16.36 7.23
C ALA A 22 -6.48 16.39 5.90
N ALA A 23 -5.82 16.15 4.76
CA ALA A 23 -6.47 16.07 3.45
C ALA A 23 -7.45 14.88 3.37
N GLU A 24 -7.09 13.75 3.97
CA GLU A 24 -7.95 12.57 4.11
C GLU A 24 -9.24 12.89 4.85
N ALA A 25 -9.14 13.62 5.97
CA ALA A 25 -10.27 14.05 6.80
C ALA A 25 -11.19 15.04 6.06
N GLU A 26 -10.63 16.04 5.38
CA GLU A 26 -11.41 16.99 4.57
C GLU A 26 -12.16 16.29 3.42
N ARG A 27 -11.51 15.32 2.77
CA ARG A 27 -12.17 14.52 1.74
C ARG A 27 -13.30 13.69 2.33
N ARG A 28 -13.11 13.04 3.49
CA ARG A 28 -14.20 12.28 4.16
C ARG A 28 -15.39 13.18 4.51
N LYS A 29 -15.17 14.42 4.96
CA LYS A 29 -16.23 15.39 5.26
C LYS A 29 -17.04 15.81 4.03
N SER A 30 -16.43 15.83 2.85
CA SER A 30 -17.10 16.20 1.59
C SER A 30 -17.79 15.03 0.88
N LEU A 31 -17.74 13.81 1.45
CA LEU A 31 -18.39 12.64 0.84
C LEU A 31 -19.92 12.66 0.98
N PRO A 32 -20.65 12.14 -0.02
CA PRO A 32 -22.08 11.95 0.08
C PRO A 32 -22.43 10.88 1.13
N PRO A 33 -23.65 10.91 1.70
CA PRO A 33 -24.06 10.00 2.77
C PRO A 33 -24.06 8.51 2.37
N ALA A 34 -24.15 8.20 1.08
CA ALA A 34 -24.01 6.83 0.59
C ALA A 34 -22.55 6.33 0.67
N ALA A 35 -21.57 7.22 0.42
CA ALA A 35 -20.16 6.86 0.47
C ALA A 35 -19.66 6.72 1.92
N LEU A 36 -20.14 7.56 2.84
CA LEU A 36 -19.84 7.41 4.27
C LEU A 36 -20.31 6.07 4.81
N ARG A 37 -21.55 5.67 4.50
CA ARG A 37 -22.07 4.34 4.89
C ARG A 37 -21.25 3.19 4.32
N ALA A 38 -20.79 3.30 3.07
CA ALA A 38 -19.94 2.29 2.45
C ALA A 38 -18.56 2.18 3.13
N LEU A 39 -17.98 3.30 3.55
CA LEU A 39 -16.73 3.32 4.31
C LEU A 39 -16.90 2.71 5.71
N GLU A 40 -17.97 3.06 6.42
CA GLU A 40 -18.31 2.49 7.73
C GLU A 40 -18.51 0.97 7.64
N GLU A 41 -19.21 0.50 6.61
CA GLU A 41 -19.38 -0.94 6.38
C GLU A 41 -18.04 -1.62 6.06
N ALA A 42 -17.18 -1.00 5.24
CA ALA A 42 -15.86 -1.54 4.93
C ALA A 42 -14.94 -1.58 6.16
N GLU A 43 -14.97 -0.55 7.01
CA GLU A 43 -14.25 -0.51 8.28
C GLU A 43 -14.78 -1.58 9.25
N ALA A 44 -16.10 -1.74 9.34
CA ALA A 44 -16.72 -2.80 10.14
C ALA A 44 -16.33 -4.20 9.64
N ARG A 45 -16.31 -4.42 8.32
CA ARG A 45 -15.83 -5.68 7.72
C ARG A 45 -14.35 -5.93 7.99
N LYS A 46 -13.51 -4.90 7.96
CA LYS A 46 -12.08 -5.01 8.29
C LYS A 46 -11.86 -5.32 9.76
N ALA A 47 -12.64 -4.70 10.66
CA ALA A 47 -12.54 -4.94 12.09
C ALA A 47 -13.07 -6.32 12.51
N ALA A 48 -14.07 -6.84 11.78
CA ALA A 48 -14.61 -8.18 11.98
C ALA A 48 -13.82 -9.28 11.25
N ALA A 49 -12.96 -8.90 10.30
CA ALA A 49 -11.99 -9.81 9.70
C ALA A 49 -10.81 -9.95 10.66
N ASP A 50 -10.76 -11.06 11.40
CA ASP A 50 -9.60 -11.40 12.21
C ASP A 50 -8.33 -11.37 11.34
N ALA A 51 -7.39 -10.48 11.67
CA ALA A 51 -6.03 -10.54 11.14
C ALA A 51 -5.24 -11.72 11.74
N ASP A 52 -5.84 -12.40 12.71
CA ASP A 52 -5.22 -13.43 13.51
C ASP A 52 -5.29 -14.78 12.79
N GLY A 53 -4.16 -15.12 12.16
CA GLY A 53 -3.88 -16.51 11.82
C GLY A 53 -3.58 -16.80 10.36
N MET A 54 -3.37 -15.80 9.50
CA MET A 54 -2.68 -16.07 8.24
C MET A 54 -1.21 -16.38 8.57
N PRO A 55 -0.77 -17.65 8.42
CA PRO A 55 0.63 -17.97 8.63
C PRO A 55 1.44 -17.10 7.67
N THR A 56 2.53 -16.54 8.15
CA THR A 56 3.50 -15.87 7.29
C THR A 56 3.83 -16.81 6.15
N GLU A 57 3.65 -16.39 4.89
CA GLU A 57 4.06 -17.19 3.75
C GLU A 57 5.58 -17.41 3.84
N LEU A 58 5.98 -18.63 4.16
CA LEU A 58 7.38 -19.05 4.21
C LEU A 58 7.71 -19.73 2.88
N GLY A 59 8.61 -19.12 2.10
CA GLY A 59 9.04 -19.65 0.80
C GLY A 59 8.35 -19.04 -0.42
N GLY A 60 7.21 -18.36 -0.25
CA GLY A 60 6.57 -17.54 -1.27
C GLY A 60 7.25 -16.17 -1.46
N ARG A 61 6.97 -15.48 -2.58
CA ARG A 61 7.42 -14.08 -2.76
C ARG A 61 6.58 -13.17 -1.85
N ILE A 62 7.13 -12.83 -0.67
CA ILE A 62 6.51 -11.95 0.34
C ILE A 62 6.18 -10.52 -0.20
N LYS A 63 6.80 -10.11 -1.31
CA LYS A 63 6.51 -8.85 -2.01
C LYS A 63 6.55 -9.07 -3.52
N GLY A 64 5.62 -8.44 -4.24
CA GLY A 64 5.57 -8.41 -5.70
C GLY A 64 4.21 -8.82 -6.25
N LEU A 65 3.97 -8.49 -7.52
CA LEU A 65 2.80 -8.96 -8.25
C LEU A 65 2.92 -10.47 -8.52
N GLU A 66 1.78 -11.14 -8.68
CA GLU A 66 1.75 -12.57 -8.95
C GLU A 66 2.58 -12.91 -10.21
N PRO A 67 3.58 -13.80 -10.11
CA PRO A 67 4.48 -14.12 -11.23
C PRO A 67 3.73 -14.70 -12.44
N VAL A 68 2.64 -15.44 -12.20
CA VAL A 68 1.81 -16.04 -13.26
C VAL A 68 1.11 -14.97 -14.12
N ARG A 69 0.71 -13.84 -13.53
CA ARG A 69 0.02 -12.76 -14.27
C ARG A 69 0.96 -11.79 -14.96
N TYR A 70 2.17 -11.59 -14.41
CA TYR A 70 3.07 -10.51 -14.85
C TYR A 70 4.44 -10.99 -15.34
N GLY A 71 4.68 -12.30 -15.41
CA GLY A 71 5.85 -12.89 -16.04
C GLY A 71 7.16 -12.77 -15.26
N ASP A 72 7.12 -12.31 -14.00
CA ASP A 72 8.29 -12.19 -13.14
C ASP A 72 8.61 -13.53 -12.46
N TRP A 73 9.10 -14.50 -13.23
CA TRP A 73 9.60 -15.79 -12.73
C TRP A 73 11.05 -15.70 -12.25
N GLU A 74 11.65 -14.51 -12.30
CA GLU A 74 13.05 -14.29 -11.99
C GLU A 74 13.24 -13.74 -10.58
N LYS A 75 14.15 -14.38 -9.83
CA LYS A 75 14.64 -13.86 -8.56
C LYS A 75 16.16 -13.85 -8.61
N LYS A 76 16.75 -12.65 -8.62
CA LYS A 76 18.21 -12.44 -8.74
C LYS A 76 18.82 -13.10 -9.99
N GLY A 77 18.12 -13.03 -11.13
CA GLY A 77 18.59 -13.57 -12.41
C GLY A 77 18.52 -15.10 -12.54
N LEU A 78 17.84 -15.77 -11.60
CA LEU A 78 17.52 -17.19 -11.69
C LEU A 78 16.03 -17.30 -12.01
N ALA A 79 15.70 -18.03 -13.08
CA ALA A 79 14.33 -18.46 -13.36
C ALA A 79 13.96 -19.54 -12.35
N ILE A 80 12.88 -19.31 -11.62
CA ILE A 80 12.46 -20.13 -10.51
C ILE A 80 11.01 -20.57 -10.78
N ASP A 81 10.81 -21.87 -11.00
CA ASP A 81 9.52 -22.50 -11.32
C ASP A 81 9.17 -23.53 -10.24
N PHE A 82 8.05 -23.32 -9.54
CA PHE A 82 7.46 -24.23 -8.56
C PHE A 82 6.01 -23.87 -8.19
#